data_AF-A0A5P1EYU2-F1
#
_entry.id   AF-A0A5P1EYU2-F1
#
_cell.length_a   1.000
_cell.length_b   1.000
_cell.length_c   1.000
_cell.angle_alpha   90.00
_cell.angle_beta   90.00
_cell.angle_gamma   90.00
#
_symmetry.space_group_name_H-M   'P 1'
#
loop_
_entity.id
_entity.type
_entity.pdbx_description
1 polymer ?
#
loop_
_entity_poly.entity_id
_entity_poly.type
_entity_poly.pdbx_seq_one_letter_code
_entity_poly.pdbx_strand_id
1 'polypeptide(L)'
;MGKHGKKQKNPPSSSRSRRFAHSDNDEESLPSSAYDLPSPQEPDSEIEEVEEEDEEIDGNHHTLSKFDLYQKSVQSPKGDISYLQKFFLMYVGGRLPLHLQEDFCGTALLSAEWLRTDSRRTAVGLDLDLEALRWCLENNLNKIGSDGYSRIFLYHGNVLQPQKAHLVKGTVQDLTRLGALSVQDDSSETVELSVGSNSTVPVISTMEKAMLPSRDIICAFNYSCCCLQRREELVLYFKHVLHSLSKKGGIFVMDLYGGTSSECKLRLQRRFSNFTYFWEQAEFDIINRRTRISLHFQLGKKQTLKHAFSYDWRLWSLPEIRDCLVEAGFQSVHFWIREMPNTHEKENSEEYNGKHDSKYEEVSTFQQLDAWNAYIVAVANL
;
A
#
# COMPACT_ATOMS: atom_id res chain seq x y z
N MET A 1 28.56 31.14 -32.90
CA MET A 1 27.87 32.19 -33.69
C MET A 1 26.41 32.18 -33.30
N GLY A 2 25.96 33.20 -32.58
CA GLY A 2 24.65 33.19 -31.91
C GLY A 2 23.46 33.46 -32.83
N LYS A 3 22.27 33.31 -32.26
CA LYS A 3 21.13 34.23 -32.42
C LYS A 3 20.08 33.96 -31.33
N HIS A 4 19.76 35.02 -30.60
CA HIS A 4 18.73 35.09 -29.56
C HIS A 4 17.30 35.08 -30.15
N GLY A 5 16.35 34.56 -29.36
CA GLY A 5 14.90 34.66 -29.60
C GLY A 5 14.09 34.87 -28.32
N LYS A 6 13.90 36.15 -27.96
CA LYS A 6 12.82 36.82 -27.21
C LYS A 6 12.03 36.10 -26.09
N LYS A 7 12.13 36.71 -24.89
CA LYS A 7 11.16 36.65 -23.77
C LYS A 7 9.80 37.23 -24.15
N GLN A 8 8.70 36.56 -23.77
CA GLN A 8 7.37 37.16 -23.64
C GLN A 8 7.02 37.32 -22.15
N LYS A 9 6.55 38.52 -21.79
CA LYS A 9 5.94 38.88 -20.50
C LYS A 9 4.43 38.77 -20.66
N ASN A 10 3.75 38.12 -19.71
CA ASN A 10 2.30 38.22 -19.52
C ASN A 10 1.97 38.88 -18.16
N PRO A 11 0.79 39.54 -18.03
CA PRO A 11 0.48 40.52 -16.99
C PRO A 11 -0.14 39.88 -15.73
N PRO A 12 -0.31 40.63 -14.62
CA PRO A 12 -0.73 40.05 -13.35
C PRO A 12 -2.26 39.87 -13.31
N SER A 13 -2.74 38.65 -13.05
CA SER A 13 -4.14 38.42 -12.69
C SER A 13 -4.25 38.17 -11.19
N SER A 14 -4.82 39.15 -10.49
CA SER A 14 -5.28 39.01 -9.11
C SER A 14 -6.43 38.01 -9.03
N SER A 15 -6.28 36.93 -8.28
CA SER A 15 -7.42 36.24 -7.69
C SER A 15 -7.13 35.96 -6.21
N ARG A 16 -8.01 36.49 -5.36
CA ARG A 16 -8.04 36.26 -3.91
C ARG A 16 -8.40 34.79 -3.67
N SER A 17 -7.41 33.96 -3.34
CA SER A 17 -7.67 32.66 -2.73
C SER A 17 -7.71 32.80 -1.21
N ARG A 18 -8.76 32.25 -0.61
CA ARG A 18 -9.02 32.25 0.84
C ARG A 18 -7.95 31.42 1.52
N ARG A 19 -7.26 32.02 2.50
CA ARG A 19 -6.35 31.32 3.40
C ARG A 19 -7.13 30.28 4.19
N PHE A 20 -6.80 29.00 4.00
CA PHE A 20 -7.05 27.97 4.99
C PHE A 20 -5.76 27.77 5.78
N ALA A 21 -5.89 27.71 7.10
CA ALA A 21 -4.78 27.48 8.01
C ALA A 21 -4.28 26.05 7.83
N HIS A 22 -3.07 25.91 7.26
CA HIS A 22 -2.30 24.69 7.38
C HIS A 22 -1.67 24.66 8.78
N SER A 23 -1.83 23.53 9.45
CA SER A 23 -1.04 23.14 10.60
C SER A 23 0.35 22.75 10.08
N ASP A 24 1.32 23.65 10.19
CA ASP A 24 2.71 23.47 9.74
C ASP A 24 3.49 22.52 10.67
N ASN A 25 3.10 21.24 10.76
CA ASN A 25 3.88 20.25 11.52
C ASN A 25 3.72 18.79 11.05
N ASP A 26 3.34 18.56 9.80
CA ASP A 26 3.45 17.23 9.19
C ASP A 26 4.78 17.13 8.45
N GLU A 27 5.77 16.49 9.08
CA GLU A 27 6.91 15.91 8.39
C GLU A 27 6.33 14.98 7.30
N GLU A 28 6.40 15.40 6.03
CA GLU A 28 5.60 14.82 4.94
C GLU A 28 6.12 13.41 4.61
N SER A 29 5.59 12.40 5.31
CA SER A 29 6.08 11.01 5.24
C SER A 29 6.08 10.47 3.82
N LEU A 30 7.23 10.00 3.33
CA LEU A 30 7.34 9.40 2.02
C LEU A 30 6.81 7.95 2.01
N PRO A 31 6.29 7.47 0.87
CA PRO A 31 6.01 6.05 0.65
C PRO A 31 7.24 5.18 0.86
N SER A 32 7.02 3.94 1.29
CA SER A 32 8.14 3.02 1.53
C SER A 32 8.64 2.38 0.23
N SER A 33 9.93 2.10 0.19
CA SER A 33 10.62 1.36 -0.87
C SER A 33 11.58 0.33 -0.28
N ALA A 34 11.83 -0.75 -1.04
CA ALA A 34 12.93 -1.67 -0.76
C ALA A 34 14.31 -0.96 -0.73
N TYR A 35 14.45 0.15 -1.46
CA TYR A 35 15.68 0.95 -1.56
C TYR A 35 15.81 2.05 -0.49
N ASP A 36 14.85 2.15 0.44
CA ASP A 36 14.96 3.09 1.56
C ASP A 36 16.21 2.77 2.39
N LEU A 37 16.99 3.81 2.70
CA LEU A 37 18.19 3.68 3.53
C LEU A 37 17.81 3.49 5.01
N PRO A 38 18.70 2.86 5.81
CA PRO A 38 18.56 2.88 7.27
C PRO A 38 18.57 4.34 7.75
N SER A 39 17.67 4.70 8.66
CA SER A 39 17.71 6.01 9.32
C SER A 39 19.08 6.21 10.00
N PRO A 40 19.67 7.41 9.95
CA PRO A 40 20.81 7.75 10.81
C PRO A 40 20.40 7.52 12.26
N GLN A 41 21.24 6.82 13.03
CA GLN A 41 21.05 6.70 14.47
C GLN A 41 21.08 8.12 15.06
N GLU A 42 20.13 8.46 15.94
CA GLU A 42 20.36 9.60 16.83
C GLU A 42 21.67 9.34 17.59
N PRO A 43 22.54 10.36 17.76
CA PRO A 43 23.84 10.15 18.37
C PRO A 43 23.65 9.55 19.76
N ASP A 44 24.31 8.41 19.99
CA ASP A 44 24.39 7.72 21.28
C ASP A 44 24.72 8.74 22.37
N SER A 45 23.77 9.04 23.26
CA SER A 45 24.10 9.56 24.57
C SER A 45 24.91 8.46 25.26
N GLU A 46 26.17 8.76 25.56
CA GLU A 46 27.16 7.90 26.23
C GLU A 46 26.49 6.91 27.21
N ILE A 47 26.47 5.63 26.83
CA ILE A 47 26.05 4.55 27.72
C ILE A 47 27.28 4.23 28.58
N GLU A 48 27.27 4.68 29.83
CA GLU A 48 28.15 4.13 30.87
C GLU A 48 27.85 2.63 31.01
N GLU A 49 28.90 1.80 30.95
CA GLU A 49 28.81 0.36 31.20
C GLU A 49 28.33 0.14 32.65
N VAL A 50 27.04 -0.12 32.82
CA VAL A 50 26.49 -0.69 34.06
C VAL A 50 26.38 -2.19 33.84
N GLU A 51 27.13 -2.96 34.65
CA GLU A 51 27.04 -4.41 34.71
C GLU A 51 25.58 -4.82 34.98
N GLU A 52 24.96 -5.51 34.03
CA GLU A 52 23.60 -6.04 34.17
C GLU A 52 23.62 -7.21 35.17
N GLU A 53 23.08 -6.97 36.38
CA GLU A 53 22.58 -8.04 37.23
C GLU A 53 21.32 -8.62 36.59
N ASP A 54 21.28 -9.95 36.43
CA ASP A 54 20.14 -10.72 35.92
C ASP A 54 18.90 -10.54 36.82
N GLU A 55 18.09 -9.51 36.55
CA GLU A 55 16.72 -9.45 37.03
C GLU A 55 15.78 -10.15 36.03
N GLU A 56 15.21 -11.29 36.46
CA GLU A 56 14.13 -11.98 35.75
C GLU A 56 12.92 -11.06 35.61
N ILE A 57 12.75 -10.45 34.43
CA ILE A 57 11.54 -9.71 34.08
C ILE A 57 10.46 -10.71 33.64
N ASP A 58 9.44 -10.79 34.50
CA ASP A 58 8.20 -11.56 34.37
C ASP A 58 7.40 -11.18 33.09
N GLY A 59 7.31 -12.15 32.17
CA GLY A 59 6.06 -12.56 31.53
C GLY A 59 5.21 -11.55 30.74
N ASN A 60 5.62 -11.18 29.51
CA ASN A 60 4.76 -11.27 28.30
C ASN A 60 5.57 -10.93 27.02
N HIS A 61 6.42 -11.84 26.53
CA HIS A 61 7.05 -11.66 25.22
C HIS A 61 6.00 -11.85 24.11
N HIS A 62 5.35 -10.77 23.66
CA HIS A 62 4.65 -10.79 22.38
C HIS A 62 5.67 -11.06 21.27
N THR A 63 5.72 -12.30 20.81
CA THR A 63 6.51 -12.68 19.64
C THR A 63 5.95 -11.95 18.43
N LEU A 64 6.77 -11.09 17.80
CA LEU A 64 6.36 -10.36 16.60
C LEU A 64 6.04 -11.35 15.48
N SER A 65 4.85 -11.22 14.89
CA SER A 65 4.48 -12.05 13.75
C SER A 65 5.24 -11.62 12.49
N LYS A 66 5.33 -12.51 11.48
CA LYS A 66 5.89 -12.16 10.16
C LYS A 66 5.19 -10.95 9.53
N PHE A 67 3.90 -10.76 9.84
CA PHE A 67 3.09 -9.65 9.34
C PHE A 67 3.43 -8.33 10.05
N ASP A 68 3.66 -8.34 11.37
CA ASP A 68 4.16 -7.17 12.09
C ASP A 68 5.51 -6.71 11.54
N LEU A 69 6.41 -7.67 11.32
CA LEU A 69 7.74 -7.43 10.78
C LEU A 69 7.64 -6.85 9.36
N TYR A 70 6.75 -7.37 8.51
CA TYR A 70 6.50 -6.87 7.17
C TYR A 70 5.99 -5.43 7.19
N GLN A 71 4.89 -5.14 7.92
CA GLN A 71 4.32 -3.80 7.99
C GLN A 71 5.34 -2.75 8.42
N LYS A 72 6.12 -3.04 9.47
CA LYS A 72 7.17 -2.12 9.97
C LYS A 72 8.29 -1.90 8.96
N SER A 73 8.55 -2.88 8.09
CA SER A 73 9.70 -2.85 7.18
C SER A 73 9.40 -2.20 5.85
N VAL A 74 8.20 -2.37 5.30
CA VAL A 74 7.91 -2.03 3.90
C VAL A 74 6.65 -1.22 3.69
N GLN A 75 5.91 -0.83 4.74
CA GLN A 75 4.68 -0.06 4.57
C GLN A 75 4.78 1.33 5.18
N SER A 76 4.32 2.33 4.44
CA SER A 76 4.21 3.73 4.88
C SER A 76 2.83 4.29 4.48
N PRO A 77 1.75 3.78 5.09
CA PRO A 77 0.38 4.03 4.62
C PRO A 77 0.01 5.52 4.61
N LYS A 78 0.57 6.34 5.51
CA LYS A 78 0.32 7.79 5.52
C LYS A 78 0.85 8.47 4.26
N GLY A 79 2.07 8.14 3.85
CA GLY A 79 2.67 8.66 2.62
C GLY A 79 1.92 8.18 1.38
N ASP A 80 1.60 6.89 1.33
CA ASP A 80 0.80 6.30 0.26
C ASP A 80 -0.57 6.99 0.12
N ILE A 81 -1.30 7.18 1.23
CA ILE A 81 -2.60 7.87 1.25
C ILE A 81 -2.46 9.33 0.78
N SER A 82 -1.42 10.03 1.21
CA SER A 82 -1.16 11.41 0.78
C SER A 82 -1.00 11.50 -0.74
N TYR A 83 -0.19 10.63 -1.35
CA TYR A 83 -0.02 10.59 -2.81
C TYR A 83 -1.29 10.16 -3.54
N LEU A 84 -2.02 9.15 -3.03
CA LEU A 84 -3.31 8.73 -3.59
C LEU A 84 -4.31 9.90 -3.63
N GLN A 85 -4.40 10.68 -2.54
CA GLN A 85 -5.25 11.87 -2.49
C GLN A 85 -4.77 12.96 -3.46
N LYS A 86 -3.46 13.21 -3.52
CA LYS A 86 -2.85 14.15 -4.46
C LYS A 86 -3.20 13.80 -5.90
N PHE A 87 -2.98 12.55 -6.31
CA PHE A 87 -3.27 12.08 -7.67
C PHE A 87 -4.76 12.20 -7.99
N PHE A 88 -5.63 11.80 -7.06
CA PHE A 88 -7.07 11.88 -7.29
C PHE A 88 -7.53 13.32 -7.47
N LEU A 89 -7.09 14.23 -6.59
CA LEU A 89 -7.47 15.64 -6.67
C LEU A 89 -6.91 16.34 -7.91
N MET A 90 -5.72 15.94 -8.36
CA MET A 90 -5.05 16.53 -9.50
C MET A 90 -5.65 16.09 -10.84
N TYR A 91 -5.96 14.79 -10.99
CA TYR A 91 -6.44 14.26 -12.27
C TYR A 91 -7.97 14.17 -12.38
N VAL A 92 -8.67 13.92 -11.27
CA VAL A 92 -10.14 13.85 -11.25
C VAL A 92 -10.72 15.13 -10.68
N GLY A 93 -10.28 15.55 -9.49
CA GLY A 93 -10.72 16.78 -8.86
C GLY A 93 -12.22 16.86 -8.59
N GLY A 94 -12.71 18.06 -8.24
CA GLY A 94 -14.14 18.36 -8.05
C GLY A 94 -14.82 17.69 -6.83
N ARG A 95 -14.20 16.68 -6.22
CA ARG A 95 -14.67 15.96 -5.02
C ARG A 95 -13.50 15.32 -4.28
N LEU A 96 -13.74 14.94 -3.03
CA LEU A 96 -12.80 14.12 -2.26
C LEU A 96 -13.03 12.63 -2.56
N PRO A 97 -11.97 11.81 -2.59
CA PRO A 97 -12.10 10.35 -2.67
C PRO A 97 -12.59 9.78 -1.33
N LEU A 98 -13.59 8.89 -1.38
CA LEU A 98 -14.19 8.24 -0.21
C LEU A 98 -14.05 6.71 -0.26
N HIS A 99 -14.14 6.11 -1.46
CA HIS A 99 -14.20 4.67 -1.63
C HIS A 99 -12.88 4.13 -2.21
N LEU A 100 -12.06 3.51 -1.35
CA LEU A 100 -10.80 2.86 -1.72
C LEU A 100 -11.02 1.36 -1.98
N GLN A 101 -10.30 0.80 -2.93
CA GLN A 101 -10.03 -0.64 -3.01
C GLN A 101 -8.52 -0.87 -3.08
N GLU A 102 -8.03 -1.76 -2.23
CA GLU A 102 -6.65 -2.21 -2.16
C GLU A 102 -6.60 -3.65 -2.70
N ASP A 103 -6.10 -3.79 -3.92
CA ASP A 103 -5.86 -5.10 -4.54
C ASP A 103 -4.47 -5.59 -4.11
N PHE A 104 -4.33 -6.89 -3.85
CA PHE A 104 -3.15 -7.48 -3.21
C PHE A 104 -2.88 -6.88 -1.81
N CYS A 105 -3.95 -6.66 -1.04
CA CYS A 105 -3.87 -5.90 0.21
C CYS A 105 -3.06 -6.56 1.34
N GLY A 106 -2.85 -7.88 1.30
CA GLY A 106 -2.22 -8.65 2.37
C GLY A 106 -2.89 -8.40 3.72
N THR A 107 -2.21 -7.61 4.57
CA THR A 107 -2.73 -7.24 5.90
C THR A 107 -3.66 -6.01 5.87
N ALA A 108 -3.92 -5.43 4.70
CA ALA A 108 -4.79 -4.29 4.46
C ALA A 108 -4.53 -3.10 5.40
N LEU A 109 -3.27 -2.85 5.74
CA LEU A 109 -2.89 -1.75 6.64
C LEU A 109 -3.21 -0.39 6.00
N LEU A 110 -3.00 -0.25 4.69
CA LEU A 110 -3.34 0.96 3.95
C LEU A 110 -4.85 1.22 4.01
N SER A 111 -5.67 0.19 3.75
CA SER A 111 -7.12 0.25 3.91
C SER A 111 -7.53 0.63 5.33
N ALA A 112 -6.89 0.05 6.34
CA ALA A 112 -7.16 0.36 7.74
C ALA A 112 -6.85 1.82 8.09
N GLU A 113 -5.70 2.34 7.65
CA GLU A 113 -5.31 3.73 7.86
C GLU A 113 -6.21 4.70 7.08
N TRP A 114 -6.59 4.34 5.85
CA TRP A 114 -7.55 5.09 5.05
C TRP A 114 -8.87 5.32 5.80
N LEU A 115 -9.37 4.30 6.51
CA LEU A 115 -10.60 4.44 7.30
C LEU A 115 -10.49 5.34 8.52
N ARG A 116 -9.29 5.48 9.12
CA ARG A 116 -9.08 6.34 10.30
C ARG A 116 -9.16 7.82 9.97
N THR A 117 -8.83 8.19 8.74
CA THR A 117 -8.72 9.59 8.32
C THR A 117 -10.05 10.30 8.08
N ASP A 118 -11.16 9.58 7.81
CA ASP A 118 -12.50 10.17 7.60
C ASP A 118 -13.59 9.10 7.84
N SER A 119 -14.60 9.42 8.65
CA SER A 119 -15.69 8.48 9.00
C SER A 119 -16.59 8.11 7.81
N ARG A 120 -16.56 8.88 6.72
CA ARG A 120 -17.30 8.59 5.49
C ARG A 120 -16.57 7.63 4.57
N ARG A 121 -15.27 7.39 4.80
CA ARG A 121 -14.45 6.52 3.95
C ARG A 121 -14.86 5.07 4.12
N THR A 122 -14.83 4.33 3.01
CA THR A 122 -14.98 2.87 2.98
C THR A 122 -13.79 2.24 2.26
N ALA A 123 -13.46 1.00 2.60
CA ALA A 123 -12.37 0.26 1.98
C ALA A 123 -12.82 -1.14 1.56
N VAL A 124 -12.25 -1.62 0.45
CA VAL A 124 -12.32 -3.03 0.05
C VAL A 124 -10.89 -3.55 -0.07
N GLY A 125 -10.58 -4.64 0.61
CA GLY A 125 -9.32 -5.35 0.43
C GLY A 125 -9.56 -6.65 -0.34
N LEU A 126 -8.76 -6.93 -1.36
CA LEU A 126 -8.80 -8.19 -2.11
C LEU A 126 -7.43 -8.85 -2.08
N ASP A 127 -7.35 -10.09 -1.60
CA ASP A 127 -6.09 -10.86 -1.56
C ASP A 127 -6.29 -12.38 -1.67
N LEU A 128 -5.24 -13.10 -2.06
CA LEU A 128 -5.16 -14.57 -2.06
C LEU A 128 -4.70 -15.13 -0.71
N ASP A 129 -4.03 -14.34 0.12
CA ASP A 129 -3.52 -14.76 1.42
C ASP A 129 -4.59 -14.63 2.51
N LEU A 130 -5.34 -15.72 2.71
CA LEU A 130 -6.35 -15.80 3.77
C LEU A 130 -5.75 -15.66 5.18
N GLU A 131 -4.48 -16.01 5.39
CA GLU A 131 -3.80 -15.85 6.69
C GLU A 131 -3.62 -14.36 6.99
N ALA A 132 -3.11 -13.59 6.02
CA ALA A 132 -2.91 -12.15 6.15
C ALA A 132 -4.24 -11.38 6.33
N LEU A 133 -5.29 -11.78 5.59
CA LEU A 133 -6.62 -11.18 5.73
C LEU A 133 -7.22 -11.41 7.12
N ARG A 134 -7.09 -12.63 7.68
CA ARG A 134 -7.55 -12.91 9.05
C ARG A 134 -6.74 -12.16 10.08
N TRP A 135 -5.42 -12.12 9.90
CA TRP A 135 -4.53 -11.34 10.76
C TRP A 135 -4.92 -9.86 10.79
N CYS A 136 -5.33 -9.28 9.65
CA CYS A 136 -5.84 -7.91 9.57
C CYS A 136 -7.05 -7.68 10.48
N LEU A 137 -8.04 -8.60 10.45
CA LEU A 137 -9.24 -8.50 11.26
C LEU A 137 -8.92 -8.43 12.77
N GLU A 138 -7.90 -9.16 13.20
CA GLU A 138 -7.48 -9.25 14.60
C GLU A 138 -6.57 -8.09 15.04
N ASN A 139 -5.73 -7.57 14.14
CA ASN A 139 -4.61 -6.69 14.54
C ASN A 139 -4.73 -5.25 14.03
N ASN A 140 -5.30 -5.06 12.84
CA ASN A 140 -5.45 -3.75 12.22
C ASN A 140 -6.83 -3.15 12.49
N LEU A 141 -7.90 -3.93 12.39
CA LEU A 141 -9.28 -3.43 12.56
C LEU A 141 -9.67 -3.14 14.00
N ASN A 142 -9.17 -3.93 14.96
CA ASN A 142 -9.38 -3.67 16.39
C ASN A 142 -8.91 -2.25 16.82
N LYS A 143 -8.11 -1.58 15.99
CA LYS A 143 -7.56 -0.24 16.22
C LYS A 143 -8.26 0.88 15.43
N ILE A 144 -9.35 0.62 14.71
CA ILE A 144 -10.07 1.63 13.88
C ILE A 144 -11.28 2.23 14.60
N GLY A 145 -11.68 1.68 15.75
CA GLY A 145 -12.88 2.08 16.49
C GLY A 145 -14.08 1.18 16.18
N SER A 146 -15.21 1.43 16.84
CA SER A 146 -16.37 0.52 16.82
C SER A 146 -17.06 0.41 15.45
N ASP A 147 -16.85 1.37 14.55
CA ASP A 147 -17.48 1.41 13.22
C ASP A 147 -16.62 0.79 12.11
N GLY A 148 -15.34 0.49 12.37
CA GLY A 148 -14.38 0.02 11.36
C GLY A 148 -14.85 -1.22 10.60
N TYR A 149 -15.41 -2.20 11.30
CA TYR A 149 -15.93 -3.44 10.72
C TYR A 149 -17.11 -3.24 9.77
N SER A 150 -17.82 -2.11 9.87
CA SER A 150 -18.93 -1.78 8.97
C SER A 150 -18.49 -1.09 7.67
N ARG A 151 -17.23 -0.59 7.64
CA ARG A 151 -16.70 0.23 6.54
C ARG A 151 -15.59 -0.45 5.74
N ILE A 152 -15.05 -1.58 6.20
CA ILE A 152 -14.10 -2.41 5.46
C ILE A 152 -14.72 -3.75 5.05
N PHE A 153 -14.42 -4.18 3.83
CA PHE A 153 -14.80 -5.50 3.33
C PHE A 153 -13.58 -6.20 2.77
N LEU A 154 -13.14 -7.27 3.44
CA LEU A 154 -12.00 -8.08 3.02
C LEU A 154 -12.47 -9.31 2.24
N TYR A 155 -11.97 -9.49 1.03
CA TYR A 155 -12.33 -10.60 0.16
C TYR A 155 -11.11 -11.48 -0.11
N HIS A 156 -11.28 -12.77 0.12
CA HIS A 156 -10.32 -13.80 -0.24
C HIS A 156 -10.60 -14.30 -1.66
N GLY A 157 -9.69 -14.01 -2.59
CA GLY A 157 -9.82 -14.43 -3.98
C GLY A 157 -8.74 -13.87 -4.90
N ASN A 158 -8.78 -14.32 -6.15
CA ASN A 158 -7.83 -13.91 -7.18
C ASN A 158 -8.31 -12.62 -7.85
N VAL A 159 -7.43 -11.62 -7.99
CA VAL A 159 -7.69 -10.37 -8.72
C VAL A 159 -8.03 -10.57 -10.20
N LEU A 160 -7.68 -11.73 -10.78
CA LEU A 160 -8.06 -12.13 -12.14
C LEU A 160 -9.50 -12.69 -12.22
N GLN A 161 -10.12 -12.96 -11.08
CA GLN A 161 -11.51 -13.44 -10.97
C GLN A 161 -12.21 -12.80 -9.74
N PRO A 162 -12.24 -11.46 -9.62
CA PRO A 162 -12.64 -10.79 -8.39
C PRO A 162 -14.09 -11.08 -8.02
N GLN A 163 -14.96 -11.29 -9.01
CA GLN A 163 -16.37 -11.67 -8.83
C GLN A 163 -16.56 -12.93 -7.98
N LYS A 164 -15.58 -13.86 -8.02
CA LYS A 164 -15.59 -15.12 -7.26
C LYS A 164 -14.95 -14.99 -5.88
N ALA A 165 -14.39 -13.84 -5.53
CA ALA A 165 -13.73 -13.65 -4.24
C ALA A 165 -14.76 -13.67 -3.11
N HIS A 166 -14.42 -14.33 -2.01
CA HIS A 166 -15.33 -14.58 -0.90
C HIS A 166 -15.09 -13.63 0.26
N LEU A 167 -16.15 -13.07 0.82
CA LEU A 167 -16.04 -12.20 1.99
C LEU A 167 -15.46 -12.99 3.18
N VAL A 168 -14.37 -12.48 3.75
CA VAL A 168 -13.75 -13.03 4.95
C VAL A 168 -14.56 -12.56 6.15
N LYS A 169 -15.16 -13.51 6.86
CA LYS A 169 -15.87 -13.22 8.11
C LYS A 169 -14.88 -13.19 9.27
N GLY A 170 -15.11 -12.26 10.21
CA GLY A 170 -14.55 -12.34 11.55
C GLY A 170 -15.04 -13.59 12.29
N THR A 171 -14.43 -13.89 13.44
CA THR A 171 -14.86 -15.01 14.29
C THR A 171 -16.25 -14.75 14.90
N VAL A 172 -16.89 -15.76 15.49
CA VAL A 172 -18.27 -15.68 16.04
C VAL A 172 -18.46 -14.51 17.03
N GLN A 173 -17.39 -14.06 17.68
CA GLN A 173 -17.38 -12.89 18.55
C GLN A 173 -17.58 -11.57 17.78
N ASP A 174 -17.09 -11.47 16.54
CA ASP A 174 -17.23 -10.30 15.67
C ASP A 174 -18.66 -10.14 15.14
N LEU A 175 -19.36 -11.26 14.92
CA LEU A 175 -20.79 -11.26 14.54
C LEU A 175 -21.68 -10.74 15.67
N THR A 176 -21.26 -10.90 16.92
CA THR A 176 -21.98 -10.36 18.10
C THR A 176 -21.87 -8.84 18.17
N ARG A 177 -20.73 -8.27 17.74
CA ARG A 177 -20.50 -6.81 17.64
C ARG A 177 -21.24 -6.18 16.46
N LEU A 178 -21.33 -6.89 15.32
CA LEU A 178 -22.14 -6.49 14.17
C LEU A 178 -23.66 -6.51 14.45
N GLY A 179 -24.09 -7.27 15.47
CA GLY A 179 -25.50 -7.42 15.87
C GLY A 179 -26.01 -6.43 16.91
N ALA A 180 -25.19 -5.50 17.41
CA ALA A 180 -25.60 -4.52 18.44
C ALA A 180 -26.38 -3.31 17.88
N LEU A 181 -27.10 -3.49 16.77
CA LEU A 181 -28.17 -2.60 16.32
C LEU A 181 -29.51 -3.25 16.68
N SER A 182 -29.80 -3.39 17.97
CA SER A 182 -31.15 -3.69 18.42
C SER A 182 -31.96 -2.41 18.39
N VAL A 183 -33.00 -2.42 17.56
CA VAL A 183 -34.11 -1.48 17.50
C VAL A 183 -34.56 -1.14 18.93
N GLN A 184 -34.61 0.16 19.25
CA GLN A 184 -35.43 0.62 20.37
C GLN A 184 -36.88 0.35 19.98
N ASP A 185 -37.47 -0.70 20.55
CA ASP A 185 -38.92 -0.83 20.59
C ASP A 185 -39.35 -0.76 22.05
N ASP A 186 -40.17 0.25 22.30
CA ASP A 186 -40.71 0.62 23.60
C ASP A 186 -41.92 -0.27 23.87
N SER A 187 -41.72 -1.40 24.55
CA SER A 187 -42.80 -2.02 25.34
C SER A 187 -42.25 -3.09 26.28
N SER A 188 -42.67 -2.97 27.54
CA SER A 188 -42.46 -3.96 28.58
C SER A 188 -43.13 -5.28 28.21
N GLU A 189 -42.37 -6.36 28.09
CA GLU A 189 -42.72 -7.69 28.61
C GLU A 189 -41.54 -8.66 28.44
N THR A 190 -41.18 -9.33 29.53
CA THR A 190 -40.15 -10.36 29.58
C THR A 190 -40.60 -11.61 28.84
N VAL A 191 -39.92 -11.97 27.75
CA VAL A 191 -40.11 -13.24 27.05
C VAL A 191 -38.76 -13.94 26.90
N GLU A 192 -38.60 -15.06 27.61
CA GLU A 192 -37.52 -16.03 27.38
C GLU A 192 -37.65 -16.58 25.96
N LEU A 193 -36.62 -16.39 25.13
CA LEU A 193 -36.57 -16.93 23.78
C LEU A 193 -35.48 -18.01 23.68
N SER A 194 -35.99 -19.23 23.66
CA SER A 194 -35.31 -20.46 23.28
C SER A 194 -34.60 -20.33 21.92
N VAL A 195 -33.39 -20.89 21.86
CA VAL A 195 -32.57 -21.05 20.66
C VAL A 195 -33.37 -21.81 19.58
N GLY A 196 -33.84 -21.07 18.58
CA GLY A 196 -34.54 -21.58 17.40
C GLY A 196 -33.84 -21.13 16.13
N SER A 197 -33.43 -22.10 15.33
CA SER A 197 -32.64 -21.99 14.10
C SER A 197 -33.36 -21.26 12.95
N ASN A 198 -32.55 -20.65 12.07
CA ASN A 198 -32.86 -20.25 10.68
C ASN A 198 -33.65 -18.94 10.45
N SER A 199 -33.00 -17.80 10.65
CA SER A 199 -33.20 -16.64 9.76
C SER A 199 -31.93 -16.41 8.94
N THR A 200 -31.83 -17.06 7.78
CA THR A 200 -30.81 -16.76 6.76
C THR A 200 -31.14 -15.43 6.10
N VAL A 201 -30.64 -14.34 6.70
CA VAL A 201 -30.33 -13.13 5.93
C VAL A 201 -29.41 -13.57 4.78
N PRO A 202 -29.66 -13.20 3.51
CA PRO A 202 -28.85 -13.66 2.40
C PRO A 202 -27.43 -13.13 2.61
N VAL A 203 -26.55 -14.00 3.10
CA VAL A 203 -25.14 -13.70 3.26
C VAL A 203 -24.60 -13.54 1.85
N ILE A 204 -24.43 -12.30 1.42
CA ILE A 204 -23.62 -11.96 0.25
C ILE A 204 -22.23 -12.55 0.53
N SER A 205 -21.95 -13.69 -0.09
CA SER A 205 -20.71 -14.43 0.13
C SER A 205 -19.62 -14.02 -0.84
N THR A 206 -19.98 -13.49 -2.01
CA THR A 206 -19.06 -13.16 -3.11
C THR A 206 -19.14 -11.69 -3.51
N MET A 207 -18.05 -11.14 -4.06
CA MET A 207 -18.03 -9.75 -4.55
C MET A 207 -19.11 -9.48 -5.61
N GLU A 208 -19.41 -10.46 -6.47
CA GLU A 208 -20.45 -10.33 -7.50
C GLU A 208 -21.83 -10.00 -6.94
N LYS A 209 -22.16 -10.59 -5.79
CA LYS A 209 -23.46 -10.40 -5.13
C LYS A 209 -23.46 -9.17 -4.23
N ALA A 210 -22.31 -8.52 -4.06
CA ALA A 210 -22.14 -7.46 -3.09
C ALA A 210 -22.58 -6.11 -3.65
N MET A 211 -23.44 -5.42 -2.90
CA MET A 211 -23.79 -4.03 -3.17
C MET A 211 -22.69 -3.11 -2.65
N LEU A 212 -21.64 -3.05 -3.44
CA LEU A 212 -20.42 -2.30 -3.17
C LEU A 212 -20.49 -0.92 -3.86
N PRO A 213 -20.13 0.19 -3.17
CA PRO A 213 -20.05 1.48 -3.85
C PRO A 213 -18.96 1.43 -4.93
N SER A 214 -19.15 2.19 -6.02
CA SER A 214 -18.10 2.33 -7.04
C SER A 214 -16.83 2.93 -6.44
N ARG A 215 -15.66 2.54 -6.96
CA ARG A 215 -14.37 2.92 -6.39
C ARG A 215 -13.87 4.25 -6.92
N ASP A 216 -13.45 5.11 -6.03
CA ASP A 216 -12.80 6.37 -6.38
C ASP A 216 -11.33 6.13 -6.71
N ILE A 217 -10.71 5.28 -5.90
CA ILE A 217 -9.32 4.89 -6.00
C ILE A 217 -9.25 3.37 -5.91
N ILE A 218 -8.53 2.76 -6.84
CA ILE A 218 -8.06 1.37 -6.72
C ILE A 218 -6.53 1.41 -6.71
N CYS A 219 -5.88 0.70 -5.80
CA CYS A 219 -4.43 0.64 -5.76
C CYS A 219 -3.90 -0.79 -5.65
N ALA A 220 -2.71 -1.01 -6.21
CA ALA A 220 -1.92 -2.24 -6.05
C ALA A 220 -0.46 -1.86 -5.80
N PHE A 221 -0.08 -1.80 -4.51
CA PHE A 221 1.22 -1.32 -4.05
C PHE A 221 2.17 -2.45 -3.66
N ASN A 222 3.40 -2.08 -3.29
CA ASN A 222 4.51 -2.97 -2.97
C ASN A 222 4.86 -3.90 -4.13
N TYR A 223 4.79 -3.36 -5.34
CA TYR A 223 5.14 -4.02 -6.61
C TYR A 223 4.29 -5.25 -6.92
N SER A 224 3.10 -5.33 -6.34
CA SER A 224 2.26 -6.54 -6.37
C SER A 224 1.85 -6.98 -7.78
N CYS A 225 1.76 -6.04 -8.73
CA CYS A 225 1.49 -6.39 -10.14
C CYS A 225 2.60 -7.24 -10.78
N CYS A 226 3.82 -7.25 -10.24
CA CYS A 226 4.89 -8.14 -10.68
C CYS A 226 4.57 -9.63 -10.43
N CYS A 227 3.60 -9.95 -9.57
CA CYS A 227 3.09 -11.31 -9.40
C CYS A 227 2.28 -11.82 -10.61
N LEU A 228 1.79 -10.92 -11.47
CA LEU A 228 1.13 -11.28 -12.73
C LEU A 228 2.18 -11.44 -13.82
N GLN A 229 2.32 -12.65 -14.35
CA GLN A 229 3.44 -13.01 -15.22
C GLN A 229 3.10 -12.88 -16.70
N ARG A 230 1.83 -13.10 -17.08
CA ARG A 230 1.40 -13.01 -18.48
C ARG A 230 0.79 -11.64 -18.77
N ARG A 231 1.12 -11.08 -19.94
CA ARG A 231 0.58 -9.79 -20.37
C ARG A 231 -0.94 -9.79 -20.44
N GLU A 232 -1.52 -10.88 -20.94
CA GLU A 232 -2.98 -11.05 -21.03
C GLU A 232 -3.66 -11.03 -19.66
N GLU A 233 -3.00 -11.56 -18.61
CA GLU A 233 -3.51 -11.52 -17.24
C GLU A 233 -3.45 -10.10 -16.68
N LEU A 234 -2.35 -9.37 -16.94
CA LEU A 234 -2.22 -7.99 -16.51
C LEU A 234 -3.27 -7.09 -17.17
N VAL A 235 -3.50 -7.23 -18.48
CA VAL A 235 -4.58 -6.51 -19.18
C VAL A 235 -5.96 -6.92 -18.66
N LEU A 236 -6.19 -8.20 -18.40
CA LEU A 236 -7.46 -8.69 -17.82
C LEU A 236 -7.71 -8.06 -16.44
N TYR A 237 -6.70 -8.03 -15.58
CA TYR A 237 -6.74 -7.37 -14.29
C TYR A 237 -7.09 -5.88 -14.43
N PHE A 238 -6.39 -5.14 -15.31
CA PHE A 238 -6.69 -3.73 -15.55
C PHE A 238 -8.11 -3.49 -16.09
N LYS A 239 -8.67 -4.41 -16.89
CA LYS A 239 -10.08 -4.35 -17.30
C LYS A 239 -11.04 -4.50 -16.12
N HIS A 240 -10.75 -5.37 -15.16
CA HIS A 240 -11.54 -5.52 -13.94
C HIS A 240 -11.47 -4.28 -13.05
N VAL A 241 -10.27 -3.70 -12.90
CA VAL A 241 -10.06 -2.43 -12.20
C VAL A 241 -10.89 -1.32 -12.86
N LEU A 242 -10.75 -1.12 -14.17
CA LEU A 242 -11.47 -0.09 -14.92
C LEU A 242 -13.00 -0.23 -14.78
N HIS A 243 -13.50 -1.46 -14.79
CA HIS A 243 -14.92 -1.74 -14.61
C HIS A 243 -15.44 -1.33 -13.22
N SER A 244 -14.62 -1.47 -12.19
CA SER A 244 -14.98 -1.21 -10.79
C SER A 244 -14.86 0.27 -10.40
N LEU A 245 -14.11 1.06 -11.18
CA LEU A 245 -13.94 2.49 -10.97
C LEU A 245 -15.24 3.28 -11.20
N SER A 246 -15.42 4.33 -10.40
CA SER A 246 -16.52 5.27 -10.45
C SER A 246 -16.66 5.90 -11.84
N LYS A 247 -17.90 6.00 -12.30
CA LYS A 247 -18.23 6.73 -13.53
C LYS A 247 -18.17 8.26 -13.36
N LYS A 248 -18.01 8.75 -12.13
CA LYS A 248 -17.82 10.18 -11.80
C LYS A 248 -16.33 10.54 -11.71
N GLY A 249 -15.49 9.90 -12.53
CA GLY A 249 -14.03 9.93 -12.43
C GLY A 249 -13.47 9.03 -11.33
N GLY A 250 -12.38 8.33 -11.64
CA GLY A 250 -11.62 7.50 -10.69
C GLY A 250 -10.22 7.22 -11.19
N ILE A 251 -9.33 6.81 -10.28
CA ILE A 251 -7.94 6.48 -10.61
C ILE A 251 -7.58 5.05 -10.19
N PHE A 252 -6.74 4.42 -10.98
CA PHE A 252 -5.95 3.27 -10.57
C PHE A 252 -4.50 3.69 -10.34
N VAL A 253 -3.88 3.23 -9.26
CA VAL A 253 -2.48 3.52 -8.96
C VAL A 253 -1.72 2.25 -8.62
N MET A 254 -0.59 2.04 -9.27
CA MET A 254 0.34 0.97 -8.94
C MET A 254 1.76 1.53 -8.81
N ASP A 255 2.64 0.77 -8.18
CA ASP A 255 4.05 1.09 -8.07
C ASP A 255 4.93 0.05 -8.80
N LEU A 256 6.09 0.51 -9.24
CA LEU A 256 7.17 -0.31 -9.77
C LEU A 256 8.51 0.24 -9.30
N TYR A 257 9.49 -0.65 -9.21
CA TYR A 257 10.89 -0.29 -9.10
C TYR A 257 11.60 -0.61 -10.41
N GLY A 258 12.75 0.00 -10.62
CA GLY A 258 13.64 -0.33 -11.72
C GLY A 258 15.01 0.30 -11.56
N GLY A 259 15.78 0.32 -12.64
CA GLY A 259 17.19 0.74 -12.64
C GLY A 259 18.11 -0.43 -12.98
N THR A 260 19.40 -0.18 -13.20
CA THR A 260 20.35 -1.25 -13.55
C THR A 260 20.48 -2.30 -12.45
N SER A 261 20.42 -1.88 -11.18
CA SER A 261 20.47 -2.80 -10.03
C SER A 261 19.26 -3.75 -9.96
N SER A 262 18.11 -3.35 -10.53
CA SER A 262 16.89 -4.16 -10.56
C SER A 262 16.97 -5.39 -11.46
N GLU A 263 17.97 -5.46 -12.36
CA GLU A 263 18.21 -6.59 -13.27
C GLU A 263 19.45 -7.40 -12.88
N CYS A 264 19.90 -7.28 -11.62
CA CYS A 264 21.08 -7.96 -11.08
C CYS A 264 20.74 -8.67 -9.76
N LYS A 265 21.59 -9.58 -9.30
CA LYS A 265 21.52 -10.05 -7.92
C LYS A 265 21.74 -8.88 -6.95
N LEU A 266 20.81 -8.69 -6.03
CA LEU A 266 20.84 -7.56 -5.10
C LEU A 266 20.40 -8.00 -3.70
N ARG A 267 21.07 -7.48 -2.67
CA ARG A 267 20.66 -7.70 -1.27
C ARG A 267 20.74 -6.38 -0.52
N LEU A 268 19.59 -5.94 -0.01
CA LEU A 268 19.44 -4.70 0.75
C LEU A 268 19.12 -5.04 2.21
N GLN A 269 19.56 -4.17 3.13
CA GLN A 269 19.39 -4.34 4.56
C GLN A 269 18.90 -3.05 5.21
N ARG A 270 17.93 -3.16 6.11
CA ARG A 270 17.48 -2.08 7.00
C ARG A 270 17.47 -2.56 8.45
N ARG A 271 18.01 -1.75 9.36
CA ARG A 271 18.04 -2.05 10.80
C ARG A 271 16.91 -1.30 11.50
N PHE A 272 16.19 -2.00 12.35
CA PHE A 272 15.19 -1.46 13.28
C PHE A 272 15.66 -1.74 14.71
N SER A 273 15.06 -1.07 15.70
CA SER A 273 15.46 -1.20 17.11
C SER A 273 15.44 -2.65 17.62
N ASN A 274 14.52 -3.47 17.11
CA ASN A 274 14.26 -4.82 17.60
C ASN A 274 14.49 -5.94 16.56
N PHE A 275 14.74 -5.62 15.29
CA PHE A 275 15.06 -6.62 14.26
C PHE A 275 15.82 -6.00 13.08
N THR A 276 16.44 -6.86 12.27
CA THR A 276 17.03 -6.46 10.98
C THR A 276 16.24 -7.09 9.84
N TYR A 277 15.84 -6.27 8.88
CA TYR A 277 15.16 -6.65 7.66
C TYR A 277 16.16 -6.81 6.50
N PHE A 278 15.97 -7.85 5.70
CA PHE A 278 16.71 -8.06 4.47
C PHE A 278 15.75 -8.27 3.32
N TRP A 279 15.95 -7.52 2.25
CA TRP A 279 15.33 -7.73 0.95
C TRP A 279 16.39 -8.35 0.03
N GLU A 280 16.09 -9.52 -0.52
CA GLU A 280 17.00 -10.25 -1.40
C GLU A 280 16.34 -10.49 -2.75
N GLN A 281 17.03 -10.10 -3.82
CA GLN A 281 16.73 -10.38 -5.20
C GLN A 281 17.74 -11.39 -5.75
N ALA A 282 17.22 -12.49 -6.30
CA ALA A 282 18.02 -13.48 -7.01
C ALA A 282 18.45 -12.97 -8.41
N GLU A 283 19.25 -13.77 -9.11
CA GLU A 283 19.62 -13.49 -10.50
C GLU A 283 18.39 -13.25 -11.39
N PHE A 284 18.55 -12.36 -12.37
CA PHE A 284 17.48 -11.91 -13.26
C PHE A 284 17.51 -12.68 -14.58
N ASP A 285 16.41 -13.35 -14.90
CA ASP A 285 16.20 -13.97 -16.21
C ASP A 285 15.79 -12.91 -17.22
N ILE A 286 16.72 -12.49 -18.07
CA ILE A 286 16.48 -11.45 -19.09
C ILE A 286 15.49 -11.86 -20.18
N ILE A 287 15.30 -13.17 -20.44
CA ILE A 287 14.41 -13.66 -21.50
C ILE A 287 12.97 -13.56 -21.02
N ASN A 288 12.69 -14.06 -19.80
CA ASN A 288 11.35 -14.03 -19.23
C ASN A 288 11.07 -12.79 -18.38
N ARG A 289 12.10 -11.95 -18.16
CA ARG A 289 12.13 -10.82 -17.23
C ARG A 289 11.71 -11.19 -15.81
N ARG A 290 12.21 -12.32 -15.30
CA ARG A 290 11.81 -12.87 -14.00
C ARG A 290 12.91 -12.82 -12.96
N THR A 291 12.52 -12.66 -11.70
CA THR A 291 13.41 -12.82 -10.55
C THR A 291 12.65 -13.32 -9.34
N ARG A 292 13.38 -13.94 -8.41
CA ARG A 292 12.85 -14.31 -7.10
C ARG A 292 13.22 -13.25 -6.08
N ILE A 293 12.21 -12.73 -5.39
CA ILE A 293 12.39 -11.86 -4.24
C ILE A 293 12.16 -12.65 -2.96
N SER A 294 12.99 -12.45 -1.95
CA SER A 294 12.84 -13.04 -0.62
C SER A 294 13.05 -12.01 0.48
N LEU A 295 12.15 -12.04 1.47
CA LEU A 295 12.23 -11.21 2.65
C LEU A 295 12.68 -12.05 3.83
N HIS A 296 13.66 -11.55 4.57
CA HIS A 296 14.20 -12.21 5.76
C HIS A 296 14.20 -11.25 6.94
N PHE A 297 14.03 -11.80 8.14
CA PHE A 297 14.08 -11.04 9.37
C PHE A 297 15.03 -11.70 10.35
N GLN A 298 15.88 -10.91 10.99
CA GLN A 298 16.76 -11.36 12.06
C GLN A 298 16.35 -10.67 13.37
N LEU A 299 15.92 -11.45 14.35
CA LEU A 299 15.55 -11.02 15.69
C LEU A 299 16.70 -11.39 16.65
N GLY A 300 17.37 -10.37 17.18
CA GLY A 300 18.57 -10.55 18.01
C GLY A 300 19.72 -11.28 17.28
N LYS A 301 20.60 -11.92 18.06
CA LYS A 301 21.78 -12.65 17.52
C LYS A 301 21.48 -14.08 17.05
N LYS A 302 20.35 -14.68 17.45
CA LYS A 302 20.11 -16.13 17.30
C LYS A 302 18.91 -16.52 16.44
N GLN A 303 17.90 -15.66 16.29
CA GLN A 303 16.67 -16.02 15.57
C GLN A 303 16.64 -15.36 14.20
N THR A 304 16.63 -16.15 13.13
CA THR A 304 16.45 -15.66 11.76
C THR A 304 15.27 -16.34 11.12
N LEU A 305 14.26 -15.55 10.75
CA LEU A 305 13.16 -15.97 9.88
C LEU A 305 13.60 -15.79 8.43
N LYS A 306 14.11 -16.86 7.81
CA LYS A 306 14.50 -16.85 6.40
C LYS A 306 13.28 -17.12 5.51
N HIS A 307 13.22 -16.46 4.35
CA HIS A 307 12.13 -16.62 3.39
C HIS A 307 10.75 -16.45 4.06
N ALA A 308 10.64 -15.45 4.94
CA ALA A 308 9.39 -15.11 5.62
C ALA A 308 8.30 -14.80 4.58
N PHE A 309 8.72 -14.17 3.49
CA PHE A 309 7.95 -14.00 2.26
C PHE A 309 8.87 -14.29 1.08
N SER A 310 8.31 -14.94 0.05
CA SER A 310 9.01 -15.19 -1.20
C SER A 310 8.07 -14.98 -2.37
N TYR A 311 8.55 -14.30 -3.39
CA TYR A 311 7.80 -13.96 -4.58
C TYR A 311 8.55 -14.38 -5.83
N ASP A 312 7.81 -14.80 -6.85
CA ASP A 312 8.31 -15.05 -8.20
C ASP A 312 7.73 -13.97 -9.12
N TRP A 313 8.54 -12.94 -9.33
CA TRP A 313 8.13 -11.71 -10.00
C TRP A 313 8.54 -11.71 -11.45
N ARG A 314 7.68 -11.15 -12.30
CA ARG A 314 8.05 -10.61 -13.59
C ARG A 314 8.24 -9.09 -13.45
N LEU A 315 9.42 -8.59 -13.78
CA LEU A 315 9.70 -7.15 -13.79
C LEU A 315 9.23 -6.53 -15.10
N TRP A 316 8.17 -5.74 -15.01
CA TRP A 316 7.58 -5.01 -16.12
C TRP A 316 8.33 -3.71 -16.42
N SER A 317 8.41 -3.33 -17.70
CA SER A 317 8.89 -2.01 -18.09
C SER A 317 7.75 -0.97 -18.01
N LEU A 318 8.06 0.29 -17.72
CA LEU A 318 7.06 1.37 -17.69
C LEU A 318 6.27 1.48 -19.01
N PRO A 319 6.90 1.39 -20.22
CA PRO A 319 6.15 1.37 -21.48
C PRO A 319 5.20 0.17 -21.60
N GLU A 320 5.60 -1.04 -21.19
CA GLU A 320 4.72 -2.22 -21.21
C GLU A 320 3.47 -2.02 -20.33
N ILE A 321 3.64 -1.44 -19.14
CA ILE A 321 2.51 -1.11 -18.25
C ILE A 321 1.57 -0.10 -18.92
N ARG A 322 2.11 0.98 -19.52
CA ARG A 322 1.31 1.97 -20.24
C ARG A 322 0.49 1.32 -21.35
N ASP A 323 1.12 0.49 -22.18
CA ASP A 323 0.45 -0.19 -23.28
C ASP A 323 -0.68 -1.10 -22.78
N CYS A 324 -0.45 -1.82 -21.67
CA CYS A 324 -1.47 -2.68 -21.06
C CYS A 324 -2.65 -1.88 -20.49
N LEU A 325 -2.39 -0.74 -19.82
CA LEU A 325 -3.43 0.14 -19.28
C LEU A 325 -4.26 0.78 -20.40
N VAL A 326 -3.60 1.25 -21.46
CA VAL A 326 -4.29 1.82 -22.63
C VAL A 326 -5.13 0.76 -23.33
N GLU A 327 -4.61 -0.46 -23.51
CA GLU A 327 -5.38 -1.58 -24.07
C GLU A 327 -6.58 -1.96 -23.19
N ALA A 328 -6.45 -1.87 -21.87
CA ALA A 328 -7.56 -2.10 -20.95
C ALA A 328 -8.66 -1.03 -21.05
N GLY A 329 -8.34 0.15 -21.57
CA GLY A 329 -9.29 1.24 -21.85
C GLY A 329 -9.13 2.47 -20.95
N PHE A 330 -8.03 2.62 -20.22
CA PHE A 330 -7.75 3.85 -19.46
C PHE A 330 -7.48 5.03 -20.41
N GLN A 331 -7.95 6.24 -20.03
CA GLN A 331 -7.92 7.42 -20.90
C GLN A 331 -6.55 8.11 -20.90
N SER A 332 -5.88 8.12 -19.75
CA SER A 332 -4.53 8.67 -19.60
C SER A 332 -3.75 7.89 -18.55
N VAL A 333 -2.42 7.86 -18.74
CA VAL A 333 -1.47 7.18 -17.86
C VAL A 333 -0.31 8.12 -17.59
N HIS A 334 -0.04 8.38 -16.32
CA HIS A 334 0.98 9.30 -15.85
C HIS A 334 2.03 8.58 -15.03
N PHE A 335 3.28 9.02 -15.16
CA PHE A 335 4.41 8.44 -14.44
C PHE A 335 4.96 9.46 -13.46
N TRP A 336 5.02 9.05 -12.20
CA TRP A 336 5.60 9.80 -11.11
C TRP A 336 6.84 9.05 -10.64
N ILE A 337 8.03 9.59 -10.88
CA ILE A 337 9.29 8.88 -10.62
C ILE A 337 10.03 9.57 -9.47
N ARG A 338 10.68 8.75 -8.65
CA ARG A 338 11.61 9.13 -7.60
C ARG A 338 12.93 8.43 -7.83
N GLU A 339 14.02 9.20 -7.87
CA GLU A 339 15.37 8.65 -7.87
C GLU A 339 15.67 7.98 -6.53
N MET A 340 16.19 6.76 -6.57
CA MET A 340 16.59 6.03 -5.36
C MET A 340 18.12 6.07 -5.20
N PRO A 341 18.64 5.96 -3.96
CA PRO A 341 20.07 5.91 -3.72
C PRO A 341 20.75 4.77 -4.48
N ASN A 342 21.97 5.01 -4.93
CA ASN A 342 22.78 4.01 -5.65
C ASN A 342 23.08 2.81 -4.74
N THR A 343 22.86 1.61 -5.25
CA THR A 343 23.04 0.36 -4.52
C THR A 343 24.50 -0.03 -4.30
N HIS A 344 25.42 0.54 -5.08
CA HIS A 344 26.85 0.23 -5.04
C HIS A 344 27.68 1.15 -4.12
N GLU A 345 27.13 2.26 -3.63
CA GLU A 345 27.88 3.29 -2.88
C GLU A 345 28.11 2.95 -1.38
N LYS A 346 28.19 1.66 -1.03
CA LYS A 346 28.32 1.20 0.37
C LYS A 346 29.60 0.46 0.72
N GLU A 347 30.69 0.66 -0.03
CA GLU A 347 32.00 0.16 0.42
C GLU A 347 33.01 1.21 0.87
N ASN A 348 32.96 2.47 0.42
CA ASN A 348 33.77 3.57 0.97
C ASN A 348 33.44 4.88 0.25
N SER A 349 32.62 5.74 0.85
CA SER A 349 32.71 7.19 0.58
C SER A 349 31.95 7.96 1.63
N GLU A 350 32.68 8.91 2.22
CA GLU A 350 32.19 9.98 3.09
C GLU A 350 30.89 10.61 2.54
N GLU A 351 29.94 10.81 3.44
CA GLU A 351 28.72 11.62 3.34
C GLU A 351 28.43 12.22 1.95
N TYR A 352 27.75 11.44 1.10
CA TYR A 352 27.06 12.01 -0.04
C TYR A 352 25.81 12.76 0.45
N ASN A 353 25.96 14.06 0.71
CA ASN A 353 24.91 15.02 1.06
C ASN A 353 23.98 15.36 -0.14
N GLY A 354 23.62 14.37 -0.95
CA GLY A 354 22.68 14.51 -2.05
C GLY A 354 21.25 14.41 -1.54
N LYS A 355 20.63 15.56 -1.23
CA LYS A 355 19.19 15.77 -0.95
C LYS A 355 18.39 14.46 -0.75
N HIS A 356 18.38 13.96 0.48
CA HIS A 356 17.63 12.77 0.91
C HIS A 356 16.09 12.89 0.83
N ASP A 357 15.58 13.86 0.06
CA ASP A 357 14.21 14.35 0.10
C ASP A 357 13.61 14.50 -1.32
N SER A 358 14.12 13.73 -2.28
CA SER A 358 13.53 13.67 -3.63
C SER A 358 12.12 13.10 -3.53
N LYS A 359 11.13 13.98 -3.64
CA LYS A 359 9.71 13.61 -3.76
C LYS A 359 9.47 12.96 -5.12
N TYR A 360 8.37 12.23 -5.26
CA TYR A 360 7.96 11.77 -6.57
C TYR A 360 7.57 12.97 -7.44
N GLU A 361 8.06 12.99 -8.69
CA GLU A 361 7.78 14.03 -9.68
C GLU A 361 7.15 13.43 -10.93
N GLU A 362 6.17 14.12 -11.50
CA GLU A 362 5.58 13.73 -12.77
C GLU A 362 6.56 13.96 -13.91
N VAL A 363 6.82 12.93 -14.71
CA VAL A 363 7.82 12.99 -15.78
C VAL A 363 7.29 12.40 -17.08
N SER A 364 7.64 13.06 -18.19
CA SER A 364 7.45 12.52 -19.54
C SER A 364 8.70 11.81 -20.07
N THR A 365 9.86 12.13 -19.51
CA THR A 365 11.17 11.58 -19.87
C THR A 365 12.02 11.43 -18.62
N PHE A 366 12.73 10.32 -18.48
CA PHE A 366 13.61 10.05 -17.36
C PHE A 366 14.80 9.23 -17.86
N GLN A 367 16.02 9.62 -17.49
CA GLN A 367 17.24 8.90 -17.92
C GLN A 367 17.48 7.70 -17.00
N GLN A 368 18.05 6.63 -17.53
CA GLN A 368 18.30 5.43 -16.73
C GLN A 368 19.31 5.72 -15.62
N LEU A 369 18.98 5.25 -14.41
CA LEU A 369 19.82 5.30 -13.20
C LEU A 369 20.04 3.90 -12.62
N ASP A 370 20.84 3.82 -11.55
CA ASP A 370 21.06 2.57 -10.83
C ASP A 370 19.79 2.01 -10.19
N ALA A 371 19.01 2.88 -9.55
CA ALA A 371 17.76 2.54 -8.90
C ALA A 371 16.76 3.70 -8.99
N TRP A 372 15.49 3.38 -9.24
CA TRP A 372 14.39 4.33 -9.21
C TRP A 372 13.10 3.63 -8.80
N ASN A 373 12.18 4.41 -8.25
CA ASN A 373 10.81 3.99 -7.97
C ASN A 373 9.83 4.83 -8.79
N ALA A 374 8.72 4.23 -9.19
CA ALA A 374 7.69 4.90 -9.96
C ALA A 374 6.30 4.57 -9.43
N TYR A 375 5.45 5.59 -9.27
CA TYR A 375 4.01 5.40 -9.34
C TYR A 375 3.54 5.54 -10.78
N ILE A 376 2.63 4.66 -11.15
CA ILE A 376 1.90 4.69 -12.41
C ILE A 376 0.45 5.00 -12.06
N VAL A 377 -0.04 6.15 -12.53
CA VAL A 377 -1.41 6.63 -12.27
C VAL A 377 -2.21 6.54 -13.55
N ALA A 378 -3.21 5.66 -13.59
CA ALA A 378 -4.14 5.50 -14.70
C ALA A 378 -5.48 6.15 -14.38
N VAL A 379 -5.97 7.02 -15.26
CA VAL A 379 -7.19 7.80 -15.02
C VAL A 379 -8.34 7.26 -15.87
N ALA A 380 -9.50 7.12 -15.24
CA ALA A 380 -10.71 6.63 -15.87
C ALA A 380 -11.88 7.61 -15.72
N ASN A 381 -12.77 7.60 -16.72
CA ASN A 381 -14.10 8.21 -16.69
C ASN A 381 -14.11 9.72 -16.33
N LEU A 382 -13.23 10.52 -16.96
CA LEU A 382 -13.26 11.98 -16.87
C LEU A 382 -14.49 12.59 -17.55
#